data_AF-A0A920MAM8-F1
#
_entry.id   AF-A0A920MAM8-F1
#
_cell.length_a   1.000
_cell.length_b   1.000
_cell.length_c   1.000
_cell.angle_alpha   90.00
_cell.angle_beta   90.00
_cell.angle_gamma   90.00
#
_symmetry.space_group_name_H-M   'P 1'
#
loop_
_entity.id
_entity.type
_entity.pdbx_description
1 polymer ?
#
loop_
_entity_poly.entity_id
_entity_poly.type
_entity_poly.pdbx_seq_one_letter_code
_entity_poly.pdbx_strand_id
1 'polypeptide(L)'
;MKVVQGIFLFLFPSLDLPEMEKVPLLRVSPQGFPRLPDWRSSRFLPEDPSWLDRGGKFFKEGMTAYYTERPLEALKHFRQVLESYPETPWFVPSLFWSGQLLVLDGKYDLALWGA
;
A
#
# COMPACT_ATOMS: atom_id res chain seq x y z
N MET A 1 10.20 30.74 -28.11
CA MET A 1 9.22 29.63 -28.26
C MET A 1 7.85 30.15 -27.87
N LYS A 2 6.84 30.07 -28.74
CA LYS A 2 5.46 30.43 -28.40
C LYS A 2 4.75 29.16 -27.92
N VAL A 3 4.23 29.19 -26.70
CA VAL A 3 3.30 28.16 -26.20
C VAL A 3 1.92 28.52 -26.74
N VAL A 4 1.37 27.65 -27.58
CA VAL A 4 -0.03 27.76 -28.03
C VAL A 4 -0.87 27.02 -27.00
N GLN A 5 -1.58 27.77 -26.14
CA GLN A 5 -2.60 27.20 -25.28
C GLN A 5 -3.87 26.99 -26.11
N GLY A 6 -4.24 25.72 -26.32
CA GLY A 6 -5.52 25.32 -26.90
C GLY A 6 -6.38 24.66 -25.84
N ILE A 7 -7.66 25.03 -25.79
CA ILE A 7 -8.67 24.34 -24.99
C ILE A 7 -9.04 23.07 -25.76
N PHE A 8 -8.70 21.90 -25.23
CA PHE A 8 -9.10 20.62 -25.81
C PHE A 8 -10.40 20.18 -25.15
N LEU A 9 -11.53 20.33 -25.84
CA LEU A 9 -12.81 19.80 -25.39
C LEU A 9 -12.83 18.30 -25.66
N PHE A 10 -12.64 17.49 -24.62
CA PHE A 10 -12.87 16.05 -24.71
C PHE A 10 -14.39 15.80 -24.91
N LEU A 11 -14.80 15.56 -26.15
CA LEU A 11 -16.07 14.91 -26.44
C LEU A 11 -15.90 13.44 -26.09
N PHE A 12 -16.37 13.03 -24.91
CA PHE A 12 -16.54 11.61 -24.63
C PHE A 12 -17.56 11.09 -25.64
N PRO A 13 -17.22 10.13 -26.52
CA PRO A 13 -18.24 9.46 -27.29
C PRO A 13 -19.20 8.83 -26.29
N SER A 14 -20.49 9.15 -26.41
CA SER A 14 -21.55 8.52 -25.64
C SER A 14 -21.35 7.01 -25.78
N LEU A 15 -21.00 6.32 -24.69
CA LEU A 15 -20.80 4.89 -24.70
C LEU A 15 -22.17 4.24 -24.90
N ASP A 16 -22.51 3.94 -26.14
CA ASP A 16 -23.74 3.26 -26.51
C ASP A 16 -23.54 1.77 -26.23
N LEU A 17 -23.72 1.39 -24.96
CA LEU A 17 -23.66 -0.01 -24.55
C LEU A 17 -24.84 -0.74 -25.22
N PRO A 18 -24.63 -1.90 -25.86
CA PRO A 18 -25.74 -2.70 -26.36
C PRO A 18 -26.69 -2.99 -25.20
N GLU A 19 -27.99 -3.04 -25.48
CA GLU A 19 -28.99 -3.41 -24.48
C GLU A 19 -28.66 -4.83 -23.97
N MET A 20 -28.06 -4.89 -22.77
CA MET A 20 -27.64 -6.15 -22.18
C MET A 20 -28.89 -6.89 -21.71
N GLU A 21 -29.10 -8.11 -22.22
CA GLU A 21 -30.14 -8.99 -21.73
C GLU A 21 -29.97 -9.17 -20.22
N LYS A 22 -31.02 -8.90 -19.44
CA LYS A 22 -30.99 -8.99 -17.98
C LYS A 22 -30.90 -10.46 -17.58
N VAL A 23 -29.67 -10.96 -17.46
CA VAL A 23 -29.41 -12.30 -16.95
C VAL A 23 -29.73 -12.34 -15.44
N PRO A 24 -30.51 -13.33 -14.97
CA PRO A 24 -30.78 -13.47 -13.55
C PRO A 24 -29.48 -13.73 -12.79
N LEU A 25 -29.23 -12.96 -11.73
CA LEU A 25 -28.08 -13.15 -10.86
C LEU A 25 -28.22 -14.51 -10.15
N LEU A 26 -27.37 -15.46 -10.52
CA LEU A 26 -27.23 -16.72 -9.80
C LEU A 26 -26.65 -16.40 -8.42
N ARG A 27 -27.45 -16.63 -7.37
CA ARG A 27 -26.95 -16.66 -5.98
C ARG A 27 -26.07 -17.89 -5.83
N VAL A 28 -24.78 -17.72 -6.05
CA VAL A 28 -23.79 -18.66 -5.55
C VAL A 28 -23.76 -18.57 -4.03
N SER A 29 -23.85 -19.72 -3.36
CA SER A 29 -23.50 -19.83 -1.94
C SER A 29 -22.13 -19.18 -1.76
N PRO A 30 -21.91 -18.33 -0.73
CA PRO A 30 -20.59 -17.80 -0.47
C PRO A 30 -19.65 -19.00 -0.26
N GLN A 31 -18.85 -19.30 -1.27
CA GLN A 31 -17.72 -20.20 -1.10
C GLN A 31 -16.90 -19.54 0.00
N GLY A 32 -16.74 -20.24 1.13
CA GLY A 32 -15.92 -19.73 2.21
C GLY A 32 -14.60 -19.29 1.62
N PHE A 33 -14.21 -18.04 1.86
CA PHE A 33 -12.90 -17.56 1.42
C PHE A 33 -11.88 -18.62 1.84
N PRO A 34 -11.06 -19.14 0.90
CA PRO A 34 -10.03 -20.08 1.30
C PRO A 34 -9.23 -19.42 2.40
N ARG A 35 -8.95 -20.15 3.48
CA ARG A 35 -8.02 -19.65 4.49
C ARG A 35 -6.73 -19.37 3.75
N LEU A 36 -6.39 -18.10 3.61
CA LEU A 36 -5.13 -17.72 2.99
C LEU A 36 -4.02 -18.40 3.80
N PRO A 37 -3.00 -18.96 3.13
CA PRO A 37 -1.85 -19.49 3.84
C PRO A 37 -1.30 -18.42 4.77
N ASP A 38 -0.77 -18.84 5.90
CA ASP A 38 -0.20 -17.92 6.87
C ASP A 38 1.11 -17.37 6.28
N TRP A 39 0.98 -16.32 5.48
CA TRP A 39 2.04 -15.70 4.69
C TRP A 39 3.13 -15.08 5.56
N ARG A 40 2.87 -14.93 6.87
CA ARG A 40 3.87 -14.60 7.90
C ARG A 40 4.70 -15.80 8.36
N SER A 41 4.32 -17.02 7.98
CA SER A 41 5.08 -18.20 8.34
C SER A 41 6.48 -18.10 7.74
N SER A 42 7.49 -18.26 8.59
CA SER A 42 8.89 -18.41 8.19
C SER A 42 9.11 -19.58 7.23
N ARG A 43 8.13 -20.49 7.09
CA ARG A 43 8.14 -21.54 6.08
C ARG A 43 8.11 -20.99 4.64
N PHE A 44 7.47 -19.85 4.40
CA PHE A 44 7.30 -19.27 3.07
C PHE A 44 8.18 -18.04 2.82
N LEU A 45 8.72 -17.45 3.89
CA LEU A 45 9.62 -16.31 3.81
C LEU A 45 11.01 -16.73 4.31
N PRO A 46 12.06 -16.68 3.47
CA PRO A 46 13.42 -16.96 3.92
C PRO A 46 13.84 -15.93 4.99
N GLU A 47 14.75 -16.34 5.86
CA GLU A 47 15.27 -15.46 6.92
C GLU A 47 15.90 -14.18 6.33
N ASP A 48 16.74 -14.33 5.30
CA ASP A 48 17.33 -13.23 4.53
C ASP A 48 16.92 -13.31 3.04
N PRO A 49 15.78 -12.72 2.66
CA PRO A 49 15.34 -12.69 1.27
C PRO A 49 16.22 -11.77 0.43
N SER A 50 16.86 -12.32 -0.62
CA SER A 50 17.73 -11.56 -1.52
C SER A 50 17.02 -10.45 -2.31
N TRP A 51 15.68 -10.52 -2.42
CA TRP A 51 14.86 -9.48 -3.03
C TRP A 51 14.56 -8.30 -2.10
N LEU A 52 14.88 -8.39 -0.81
CA LEU A 52 14.85 -7.26 0.09
C LEU A 52 16.18 -6.52 0.00
N ASP A 53 16.14 -5.35 -0.63
CA ASP A 53 17.23 -4.40 -0.59
C ASP A 53 17.41 -3.81 0.83
N ARG A 54 18.28 -2.81 0.93
CA ARG A 54 18.62 -2.11 2.19
C ARG A 54 17.39 -1.55 2.91
N GLY A 55 16.48 -0.91 2.16
CA GLY A 55 15.24 -0.36 2.71
C GLY A 55 14.21 -1.45 2.98
N GLY A 56 14.18 -2.50 2.15
CA GLY A 56 13.26 -3.63 2.28
C GLY A 56 13.44 -4.41 3.57
N LYS A 57 14.68 -4.51 4.08
CA LYS A 57 14.96 -5.13 5.38
C LYS A 57 14.28 -4.38 6.53
N PHE A 58 14.45 -3.07 6.60
CA PHE A 58 13.77 -2.24 7.61
C PHE A 58 12.25 -2.22 7.43
N PHE A 59 11.76 -2.18 6.19
CA PHE A 59 10.33 -2.27 5.93
C PHE A 59 9.73 -3.59 6.46
N LYS A 60 10.38 -4.73 6.21
CA LYS A 60 9.97 -6.05 6.74
C LYS A 60 9.93 -6.05 8.27
N GLU A 61 10.94 -5.48 8.93
CA GLU A 61 10.98 -5.35 10.39
C GLU A 61 9.83 -4.48 10.91
N GLY A 62 9.56 -3.34 10.25
CA GLY A 62 8.44 -2.46 10.58
C GLY A 62 7.09 -3.15 10.47
N MET A 63 6.86 -3.90 9.39
CA MET A 63 5.64 -4.70 9.21
C MET A 63 5.52 -5.81 10.26
N THR A 64 6.63 -6.45 10.62
CA THR A 64 6.65 -7.49 11.67
C THR A 64 6.28 -6.90 13.02
N ALA A 65 6.87 -5.76 13.39
CA ALA A 65 6.54 -5.05 14.61
C ALA A 65 5.06 -4.59 14.63
N TYR A 66 4.55 -4.07 13.50
CA TYR A 66 3.15 -3.68 13.37
C TYR A 66 2.19 -4.84 13.64
N TYR A 67 2.42 -5.99 13.01
CA TYR A 67 1.57 -7.17 13.20
C TYR A 67 1.75 -7.88 14.53
N THR A 68 2.80 -7.57 15.28
CA THR A 68 3.02 -8.06 16.64
C THR A 68 2.67 -7.01 17.70
N GLU A 69 1.85 -6.02 17.33
CA GLU A 69 1.30 -4.99 18.23
C GLU A 69 2.36 -4.15 18.93
N ARG A 70 3.48 -3.90 18.24
CA ARG A 70 4.59 -3.04 18.70
C ARG A 70 4.67 -1.77 17.84
N PRO A 71 3.71 -0.83 17.97
CA PRO A 71 3.57 0.32 17.05
C PRO A 71 4.75 1.30 17.10
N LEU A 72 5.37 1.51 18.25
CA LEU A 72 6.54 2.39 18.38
C LEU A 72 7.78 1.82 17.66
N GLU A 73 8.00 0.51 17.77
CA GLU A 73 9.06 -0.20 17.08
C GLU A 73 8.80 -0.18 15.56
N ALA A 74 7.55 -0.44 15.15
CA ALA A 74 7.15 -0.34 13.75
C ALA A 74 7.44 1.04 13.15
N LEU A 75 7.04 2.11 13.86
CA LEU A 75 7.28 3.49 13.43
C LEU A 75 8.78 3.78 13.30
N LYS A 76 9.62 3.29 14.22
CA LYS A 76 11.08 3.44 14.16
C LYS A 76 11.65 2.82 12.88
N HIS A 77 11.27 1.58 12.56
CA HIS A 77 11.78 0.91 11.36
C HIS A 77 11.32 1.60 10.08
N PHE A 78 10.05 2.04 10.00
CA PHE A 78 9.60 2.78 8.83
C PHE A 78 10.32 4.11 8.65
N ARG A 79 10.56 4.87 9.74
CA ARG A 79 11.36 6.09 9.70
C ARG A 79 12.80 5.84 9.21
N GLN A 80 13.40 4.72 9.57
CA GLN A 80 14.72 4.36 9.06
C GLN A 80 14.74 4.27 7.52
N VAL A 81 13.67 3.75 6.90
CA VAL A 81 13.53 3.74 5.43
C VAL A 81 13.44 5.16 4.88
N LEU A 82 12.62 6.02 5.50
CA LEU A 82 12.41 7.39 5.05
C LEU A 82 13.68 8.25 5.15
N GLU A 83 14.46 8.06 6.21
CA GLU A 83 15.64 8.89 6.50
C GLU A 83 16.90 8.37 5.80
N SER A 84 17.09 7.05 5.74
CA SER A 84 18.35 6.43 5.29
C SER A 84 18.28 5.81 3.90
N TYR A 85 17.08 5.47 3.41
CA TYR A 85 16.88 4.76 2.14
C TYR A 85 15.77 5.35 1.25
N PRO A 86 15.71 6.69 1.07
CA PRO A 86 14.63 7.34 0.34
C PRO A 86 14.59 7.02 -1.15
N GLU A 87 15.69 6.53 -1.72
CA GLU A 87 15.80 6.11 -3.11
C GLU A 87 15.17 4.74 -3.39
N THR A 88 14.88 3.96 -2.34
CA THR A 88 14.38 2.59 -2.49
C THR A 88 12.87 2.58 -2.75
N PRO A 89 12.33 1.53 -3.42
CA PRO A 89 10.89 1.37 -3.61
C PRO A 89 10.08 1.30 -2.31
N TRP A 90 10.75 1.11 -1.17
CA TRP A 90 10.16 0.99 0.16
C TRP A 90 9.86 2.35 0.81
N PHE A 91 10.32 3.46 0.24
CA PHE A 91 10.04 4.80 0.75
C PHE A 91 8.52 5.06 0.85
N VAL A 92 7.80 4.96 -0.27
CA VAL A 92 6.36 5.27 -0.33
C VAL A 92 5.52 4.38 0.60
N PRO A 93 5.71 3.03 0.62
CA PRO A 93 5.03 2.18 1.60
C PRO A 93 5.37 2.53 3.05
N SER A 94 6.63 2.83 3.36
CA SER A 94 7.03 3.16 4.74
C SER A 94 6.43 4.50 5.19
N LEU A 95 6.28 5.44 4.26
CA LEU A 95 5.65 6.72 4.53
C LEU A 95 4.17 6.52 4.87
N PHE A 96 3.46 5.76 4.03
CA PHE A 96 2.06 5.42 4.24
C PHE A 96 1.85 4.79 5.62
N TRP A 97 2.59 3.74 5.95
CA TRP A 97 2.44 3.04 7.23
C TRP A 97 2.87 3.87 8.44
N SER A 98 3.89 4.72 8.32
CA SER A 98 4.23 5.70 9.36
C SER A 98 3.07 6.66 9.62
N GLY A 99 2.43 7.17 8.56
CA GLY A 99 1.26 8.01 8.67
C GLY A 99 0.10 7.31 9.37
N GLN A 100 -0.20 6.05 9.01
CA GLN A 100 -1.24 5.25 9.67
C GLN A 100 -0.96 5.10 11.17
N LEU A 101 0.29 4.79 11.55
CA LEU A 101 0.68 4.66 12.96
C LEU A 101 0.53 5.97 13.74
N LEU A 102 0.91 7.11 13.13
CA LEU A 102 0.79 8.42 13.76
C LEU A 102 -0.67 8.84 13.94
N VAL A 103 -1.53 8.53 12.97
CA VAL A 103 -2.99 8.74 13.08
C VAL A 103 -3.58 7.92 14.22
N LEU A 104 -3.20 6.65 14.35
CA LEU A 104 -3.65 5.79 15.46
C LEU A 104 -3.17 6.30 16.83
N ASP A 105 -2.01 6.96 16.89
CA ASP A 105 -1.45 7.58 18.09
C ASP A 105 -2.01 8.99 18.37
N GLY A 106 -3.00 9.45 17.57
CA GLY A 106 -3.60 10.79 17.70
C GLY A 106 -2.71 11.95 17.27
N LYS A 107 -1.56 11.67 16.64
CA LYS A 107 -0.56 12.65 16.20
C LYS A 107 -0.79 13.06 14.74
N TYR A 108 -1.94 13.67 14.48
CA TYR A 108 -2.36 14.06 13.12
C TYR A 108 -1.39 15.06 12.45
N ASP A 109 -0.85 16.02 13.21
CA ASP A 109 0.07 17.04 12.68
C ASP A 109 1.32 16.42 12.06
N LEU A 110 1.83 15.35 12.68
CA LEU A 110 3.00 14.62 12.19
C LEU A 110 2.67 13.70 11.01
N ALA A 111 1.42 13.26 10.88
CA ALA A 111 0.98 12.44 9.75
C ALA A 111 0.85 13.24 8.46
N LEU A 112 0.47 14.53 8.54
CA LEU A 112 0.25 15.40 7.39
C LEU A 112 1.54 15.97 6.79
N TRP A 113 2.60 16.12 7.59
CA TRP A 113 3.89 16.67 7.13
C TRP A 113 4.79 15.67 6.38
N GLY A 114 4.38 14.39 6.31
CA GLY A 114 5.14 13.37 5.58
C GLY A 114 4.73 13.17 4.12
N ALA A 115 3.55 13.66 3.69
CA ALA A 115 2.97 13.41 2.37
C ALA A 115 3.43 14.41 1.29
#